data_AF-A0A316FG34-F1
#
_entry.id   AF-A0A316FG34-F1
#
_cell.length_a   1.000
_cell.length_b   1.000
_cell.length_c   1.000
_cell.angle_alpha   90.00
_cell.angle_beta   90.00
_cell.angle_gamma   90.00
#
_symmetry.space_group_name_H-M   'P 1'
#
loop_
_entity.id
_entity.type
_entity.pdbx_description
1 polymer ?
#
loop_
_entity_poly.entity_id
_entity_poly.type
_entity_poly.pdbx_seq_one_letter_code
_entity_poly.pdbx_strand_id
1 'polypeptide(L)'
;MSIDDKIKQALKMDEAEVEQVLLQETGIFSRVLGVFRGSMRGWNIFGFILSFVSAGFMFWCGYHFFINNATDNKLAWGVGFLTFLIGTMVTKIWFWMEMNRYATSREIKRLELAIAQLTEKLSHEK
;
A
#
# COMPACT_ATOMS: atom_id res chain seq x y z
N MET A 1 -46.73 2.43 3.31
CA MET A 1 -45.35 2.96 3.31
C MET A 1 -45.31 4.04 2.24
N SER A 2 -45.14 5.30 2.64
CA SER A 2 -45.12 6.43 1.71
C SER A 2 -43.79 6.48 0.96
N ILE A 3 -43.75 7.15 -0.19
CA ILE A 3 -42.51 7.34 -0.96
C ILE A 3 -41.46 8.07 -0.10
N ASP A 4 -41.90 8.96 0.78
CA ASP A 4 -41.03 9.70 1.71
C ASP A 4 -40.30 8.77 2.69
N ASP A 5 -40.97 7.71 3.16
CA ASP A 5 -40.36 6.71 4.04
C ASP A 5 -39.26 5.93 3.32
N LYS A 6 -39.45 5.62 2.03
CA LYS A 6 -38.45 4.93 1.21
C LYS A 6 -37.24 5.80 0.90
N ILE A 7 -37.46 7.10 0.64
CA ILE A 7 -36.36 8.07 0.41
C ILE A 7 -35.55 8.25 1.69
N LYS A 8 -36.20 8.43 2.86
CA LYS A 8 -35.51 8.48 4.15
C LYS A 8 -34.75 7.20 4.47
N GLN A 9 -35.29 6.04 4.10
CA GLN A 9 -34.64 4.77 4.34
C GLN A 9 -33.43 4.57 3.41
N ALA A 10 -33.51 5.01 2.15
CA ALA A 10 -32.39 5.03 1.21
C ALA A 10 -31.27 5.99 1.65
N LEU A 11 -31.61 7.22 2.04
CA LEU A 11 -30.62 8.19 2.55
C LEU A 11 -29.91 7.68 3.82
N LYS A 12 -30.66 7.08 4.75
CA LYS A 12 -30.09 6.51 5.98
C LYS A 12 -29.20 5.30 5.72
N MET A 13 -29.50 4.51 4.68
CA MET A 13 -28.64 3.41 4.27
C MET A 13 -27.32 3.93 3.68
N ASP A 14 -27.38 4.96 2.83
CA ASP A 14 -26.17 5.60 2.27
C ASP A 14 -25.32 6.26 3.38
N GLU A 15 -25.93 6.98 4.32
CA GLU A 15 -25.20 7.57 5.46
C GLU A 15 -24.55 6.48 6.33
N ALA A 16 -25.25 5.39 6.61
CA ALA A 16 -24.72 4.29 7.44
C ALA A 16 -23.62 3.49 6.72
N GLU A 17 -23.71 3.28 5.40
CA GLU A 17 -22.63 2.66 4.62
C GLU A 17 -21.39 3.58 4.56
N VAL A 18 -21.59 4.88 4.36
CA VAL A 18 -20.49 5.87 4.35
C VAL A 18 -19.84 5.98 5.73
N GLU A 19 -20.63 5.96 6.80
CA GLU A 19 -20.15 5.99 8.18
C GLU A 19 -19.38 4.71 8.55
N GLN A 20 -19.83 3.53 8.11
CA GLN A 20 -19.07 2.28 8.29
C GLN A 20 -17.74 2.29 7.53
N VAL A 21 -17.68 2.88 6.34
CA VAL A 21 -16.44 3.06 5.56
C VAL A 21 -15.49 4.08 6.20
N LEU A 22 -16.02 5.05 6.97
CA LEU A 22 -15.25 6.06 7.71
C LEU A 22 -14.75 5.53 9.07
N LEU A 23 -15.60 4.84 9.81
CA LEU A 23 -15.36 4.29 11.16
C LEU A 23 -14.58 2.98 11.18
N GLN A 24 -14.44 2.29 10.03
CA GLN A 24 -13.44 1.25 9.92
C GLN A 24 -12.07 1.93 9.97
N GLU A 25 -11.59 2.19 11.19
CA GLU A 25 -10.18 2.35 11.50
C GLU A 25 -9.50 1.11 10.98
N THR A 26 -9.11 1.18 9.71
CA THR A 26 -8.32 0.16 9.06
C THR A 26 -7.01 0.12 9.82
N GLY A 27 -6.91 -0.75 10.82
CA GLY A 27 -5.71 -0.96 11.63
C GLY A 27 -4.50 -1.13 10.72
N ILE A 28 -3.30 -0.82 11.21
CA ILE A 28 -2.06 -0.74 10.41
C ILE A 28 -1.92 -1.93 9.45
N PHE A 29 -2.26 -3.15 9.90
CA PHE A 29 -2.29 -4.36 9.06
C PHE A 29 -3.22 -4.28 7.86
N SER A 30 -4.44 -3.77 8.02
CA SER A 30 -5.38 -3.59 6.92
C SER A 30 -4.98 -2.45 5.97
N ARG A 31 -4.22 -1.45 6.46
CA ARG A 31 -3.61 -0.42 5.61
C ARG A 31 -2.48 -1.01 4.75
N VAL A 32 -1.64 -1.86 5.36
CA VAL A 32 -0.57 -2.62 4.67
C VAL A 32 -1.16 -3.61 3.67
N LEU A 33 -2.18 -4.38 4.07
CA LEU A 33 -2.90 -5.31 3.19
C LEU A 33 -3.71 -4.57 2.10
N GLY A 34 -4.09 -3.32 2.35
CA GLY A 34 -4.74 -2.44 1.39
C GLY A 34 -3.87 -2.13 0.17
N VAL A 35 -2.54 -2.02 0.35
CA VAL A 35 -1.58 -1.86 -0.75
C VAL A 35 -1.63 -3.06 -1.72
N PHE A 36 -1.96 -4.25 -1.20
CA PHE A 36 -2.16 -5.47 -1.99
C PHE A 36 -3.59 -5.65 -2.53
N ARG A 37 -4.51 -4.71 -2.31
CA ARG A 37 -5.90 -4.78 -2.81
C ARG A 37 -6.22 -3.74 -3.90
N GLY A 38 -5.26 -2.90 -4.30
CA GLY A 38 -5.43 -1.87 -5.34
C GLY A 38 -5.21 -2.35 -6.79
N SER A 39 -5.36 -1.43 -7.75
CA SER A 39 -5.15 -1.71 -9.18
C SER A 39 -3.72 -2.15 -9.51
N MET A 40 -2.72 -1.75 -8.72
CA MET A 40 -1.32 -2.19 -8.87
C MET A 40 -0.98 -3.42 -8.03
N ARG A 41 -1.99 -4.21 -7.58
CA ARG A 41 -1.78 -5.42 -6.77
C ARG A 41 -0.73 -6.36 -7.37
N GLY A 42 -0.81 -6.61 -8.68
CA GLY A 42 0.14 -7.50 -9.37
C GLY A 42 1.58 -6.97 -9.30
N TRP A 43 1.76 -5.67 -9.52
CA TRP A 43 3.06 -5.00 -9.44
C TRP A 43 3.64 -5.03 -8.02
N ASN A 44 2.77 -4.85 -7.02
CA ASN A 44 3.18 -4.85 -5.62
C ASN A 44 3.56 -6.26 -5.12
N ILE A 45 2.84 -7.29 -5.55
CA ILE A 45 3.20 -8.70 -5.30
C ILE A 45 4.53 -9.03 -5.98
N PHE A 46 4.72 -8.59 -7.23
CA PHE A 46 5.98 -8.78 -7.95
C PHE A 46 7.16 -8.14 -7.19
N GLY A 47 7.02 -6.89 -6.74
CA GLY A 47 8.04 -6.21 -5.92
C GLY A 47 8.33 -6.91 -4.59
N PHE A 48 7.32 -7.51 -3.96
CA PHE A 48 7.48 -8.29 -2.73
C PHE A 48 8.26 -9.59 -2.98
N ILE A 49 7.92 -10.33 -4.02
CA ILE A 49 8.65 -11.55 -4.43
C ILE A 49 10.09 -11.19 -4.77
N LEU A 50 10.30 -10.12 -5.55
CA LEU A 50 11.63 -9.64 -5.92
C LEU A 50 12.47 -9.26 -4.70
N SER A 51 11.86 -8.66 -3.67
CA SER A 51 12.53 -8.36 -2.40
C SER A 51 13.02 -9.62 -1.69
N PHE A 52 12.18 -10.66 -1.62
CA PHE A 52 12.54 -11.94 -1.01
C PHE A 52 13.65 -12.64 -1.78
N VAL A 53 13.57 -12.65 -3.12
CA VAL A 53 14.61 -13.22 -3.98
C VAL A 53 15.93 -12.48 -3.78
N SER A 54 15.91 -11.14 -3.80
CA SER A 54 17.09 -10.30 -3.59
C SER A 54 17.71 -10.50 -2.21
N ALA A 55 16.89 -10.66 -1.17
CA ALA A 55 17.37 -10.99 0.17
C ALA A 55 18.02 -12.38 0.21
N GLY A 56 17.45 -13.38 -0.46
CA GLY A 56 18.04 -14.72 -0.59
C GLY A 56 19.40 -14.68 -1.28
N PHE A 57 19.51 -13.96 -2.40
CA PHE A 57 20.78 -13.76 -3.10
C PHE A 57 21.81 -12.99 -2.25
N MET A 58 21.36 -12.02 -1.45
CA MET A 58 22.24 -11.33 -0.51
C MET A 58 22.88 -12.31 0.49
N PHE A 59 22.09 -13.19 1.13
CA PHE A 59 22.65 -14.19 2.05
C PHE A 59 23.57 -15.19 1.35
N TRP A 60 23.23 -15.60 0.12
CA TRP A 60 24.05 -16.48 -0.69
C TRP A 60 25.42 -15.87 -1.02
N CYS A 61 25.45 -14.62 -1.50
CA CYS A 61 26.69 -13.90 -1.76
C CYS A 61 27.51 -13.71 -0.49
N GLY A 62 26.84 -13.39 0.64
CA GLY A 62 27.49 -13.27 1.94
C GLY A 62 28.15 -14.59 2.38
N TYR A 63 27.47 -15.73 2.22
CA TYR A 63 28.04 -17.04 2.53
C TYR A 63 29.28 -17.36 1.69
N HIS A 64 29.21 -17.14 0.38
CA HIS A 64 30.36 -17.37 -0.52
C HIS A 64 31.52 -16.41 -0.27
N PHE A 65 31.27 -15.21 0.25
CA PHE A 65 32.31 -14.29 0.66
C PHE A 65 33.19 -14.87 1.80
N PHE A 66 32.58 -15.57 2.76
CA PHE A 66 33.33 -16.15 3.88
C PHE A 66 34.05 -17.46 3.53
N ILE A 67 33.53 -18.25 2.59
CA ILE A 67 34.06 -19.59 2.29
C ILE A 67 35.18 -19.62 1.25
N ASN A 68 35.23 -18.65 0.33
CA ASN A 68 36.23 -18.64 -0.73
C ASN A 68 37.62 -18.24 -0.19
N ASN A 69 38.67 -18.98 -0.53
CA ASN A 69 40.04 -18.66 -0.08
C ASN A 69 40.79 -17.69 -1.02
N ALA A 70 40.40 -17.62 -2.30
CA ALA A 70 41.01 -16.73 -3.27
C ALA A 70 40.48 -15.30 -3.14
N THR A 71 41.40 -14.32 -3.03
CA THR A 71 41.09 -12.90 -2.82
C THR A 71 40.23 -12.30 -3.93
N ASP A 72 40.50 -12.63 -5.19
CA ASP A 72 39.74 -12.11 -6.34
C ASP A 72 38.28 -12.55 -6.31
N ASN A 73 38.03 -13.83 -5.96
CA ASN A 73 36.68 -14.35 -5.81
C ASN A 73 35.97 -13.72 -4.61
N LYS A 74 36.66 -13.49 -3.49
CA LYS A 74 36.06 -12.78 -2.35
C LYS A 74 35.61 -11.37 -2.74
N LEU A 75 36.40 -10.64 -3.52
CA LEU A 75 36.05 -9.28 -3.93
C LEU A 75 34.75 -9.27 -4.76
N ALA A 76 34.63 -10.18 -5.73
CA ALA A 76 33.43 -10.31 -6.56
C ALA A 76 32.18 -10.63 -5.73
N TRP A 77 32.27 -11.58 -4.80
CA TRP A 77 31.17 -11.92 -3.90
C TRP A 77 30.82 -10.80 -2.91
N GLY A 78 31.81 -10.04 -2.46
CA GLY A 78 31.62 -8.88 -1.58
C GLY A 78 30.93 -7.71 -2.28
N VAL A 79 31.30 -7.41 -3.53
CA VAL A 79 30.61 -6.42 -4.36
C VAL A 79 29.18 -6.87 -4.64
N GLY A 80 28.97 -8.14 -5.01
CA GLY A 80 27.64 -8.70 -5.21
C GLY A 80 26.77 -8.59 -3.96
N PHE A 81 27.32 -8.93 -2.78
CA PHE A 81 26.65 -8.74 -1.50
C PHE A 81 26.21 -7.29 -1.28
N LEU A 82 27.11 -6.33 -1.51
CA LEU A 82 26.83 -4.91 -1.33
C LEU A 82 25.73 -4.42 -2.30
N THR A 83 25.77 -4.86 -3.55
CA THR A 83 24.76 -4.52 -4.56
C THR A 83 23.38 -5.05 -4.18
N PHE A 84 23.27 -6.31 -3.75
CA PHE A 84 22.00 -6.86 -3.28
C PHE A 84 21.52 -6.20 -1.99
N LEU A 85 22.45 -5.85 -1.08
CA LEU A 85 22.12 -5.11 0.14
C LEU A 85 21.49 -3.75 -0.19
N ILE A 86 22.12 -2.96 -1.08
CA ILE A 86 21.56 -1.68 -1.53
C ILE A 86 20.23 -1.90 -2.27
N GLY A 87 20.14 -2.93 -3.12
CA GLY A 87 18.92 -3.27 -3.85
C GLY A 87 17.72 -3.56 -2.94
N THR A 88 17.94 -4.31 -1.85
CA THR A 88 16.87 -4.57 -0.86
C THR A 88 16.44 -3.31 -0.10
N MET A 89 17.37 -2.41 0.20
CA MET A 89 17.07 -1.11 0.82
C MET A 89 16.22 -0.22 -0.09
N VAL A 90 16.62 -0.09 -1.37
CA VAL A 90 15.88 0.69 -2.36
C VAL A 90 14.46 0.14 -2.53
N THR A 91 14.32 -1.19 -2.55
CA THR A 91 13.00 -1.82 -2.69
C THR A 91 12.11 -1.56 -1.47
N LYS A 92 12.67 -1.53 -0.25
CA LYS A 92 11.92 -1.09 0.95
C LYS A 92 11.45 0.35 0.85
N ILE A 93 12.32 1.27 0.42
CA ILE A 93 11.96 2.69 0.25
C ILE A 93 10.85 2.83 -0.78
N TRP A 94 10.96 2.13 -1.92
CA TRP A 94 9.94 2.10 -2.94
C TRP A 94 8.59 1.60 -2.41
N PHE A 95 8.58 0.50 -1.63
CA PHE A 95 7.36 -0.02 -1.01
C PHE A 95 6.72 0.97 -0.03
N TRP A 96 7.53 1.70 0.74
CA TRP A 96 7.05 2.78 1.62
C TRP A 96 6.42 3.94 0.84
N MET A 97 7.05 4.37 -0.27
CA MET A 97 6.50 5.40 -1.14
C MET A 97 5.18 4.96 -1.78
N GLU A 98 5.10 3.71 -2.22
CA GLU A 98 3.89 3.13 -2.77
C GLU A 98 2.75 3.15 -1.74
N MET A 99 3.02 2.74 -0.49
CA MET A 99 2.04 2.78 0.60
C MET A 99 1.57 4.21 0.91
N ASN A 100 2.48 5.18 0.94
CA ASN A 100 2.12 6.60 1.13
C ASN A 100 1.24 7.11 -0.01
N ARG A 101 1.57 6.76 -1.27
CA ARG A 101 0.75 7.12 -2.43
C ARG A 101 -0.68 6.60 -2.29
N TYR A 102 -0.84 5.35 -1.86
CA TYR A 102 -2.17 4.78 -1.61
C TYR A 102 -2.92 5.48 -0.47
N ALA A 103 -2.24 5.81 0.63
CA ALA A 103 -2.84 6.54 1.74
C ALA A 103 -3.35 7.92 1.30
N THR A 104 -2.53 8.68 0.57
CA THR A 104 -2.89 10.00 0.04
C THR A 104 -4.06 9.90 -0.95
N SER A 105 -4.05 8.96 -1.89
CA SER A 105 -5.16 8.79 -2.82
C SER A 105 -6.49 8.46 -2.13
N ARG A 106 -6.44 7.71 -1.01
CA ARG A 106 -7.64 7.41 -0.21
C ARG A 106 -8.16 8.65 0.52
N GLU A 107 -7.26 9.47 1.06
CA GLU A 107 -7.61 10.70 1.76
C GLU A 107 -8.21 11.73 0.78
N ILE A 108 -7.69 11.85 -0.44
CA ILE A 108 -8.27 12.70 -1.50
C ILE A 108 -9.71 12.29 -1.81
N LYS A 109 -9.97 10.99 -2.02
CA LYS A 109 -11.33 10.50 -2.30
C LYS A 109 -12.30 10.78 -1.15
N ARG A 110 -11.85 10.70 0.10
CA ARG A 110 -12.67 11.06 1.27
C ARG A 110 -13.00 12.56 1.28
N LEU A 111 -12.04 13.41 0.91
CA LEU A 111 -12.27 14.85 0.77
C LEU A 111 -13.26 15.16 -0.38
N GLU A 112 -13.11 14.51 -1.53
CA GLU A 112 -14.04 14.65 -2.66
C GLU A 112 -15.49 14.29 -2.25
N LEU A 113 -15.67 13.19 -1.52
CA LEU A 113 -16.98 12.76 -1.03
C LEU A 113 -17.57 13.74 -0.01
N ALA A 114 -16.76 14.25 0.91
CA ALA A 114 -17.20 15.26 1.88
C ALA A 114 -17.63 16.58 1.18
N ILE A 115 -16.90 17.01 0.15
CA ILE A 115 -17.26 18.18 -0.66
C ILE A 115 -18.57 17.94 -1.42
N ALA A 116 -18.77 16.75 -1.99
CA ALA A 116 -20.01 16.40 -2.70
C ALA A 116 -21.23 16.47 -1.77
N GLN A 117 -21.14 15.88 -0.56
CA GLN A 117 -22.20 15.93 0.45
C GLN A 117 -22.50 17.35 0.93
N LEU A 118 -21.46 18.18 1.12
CA LEU A 118 -21.65 19.59 1.50
C LEU A 118 -22.37 20.38 0.39
N THR A 119 -22.02 20.12 -0.88
CA THR A 119 -22.64 20.77 -2.03
C THR A 119 -24.12 20.39 -2.16
N GLU A 120 -24.44 19.13 -1.95
CA GLU A 120 -25.83 18.63 -1.95
C GLU A 120 -26.67 19.29 -0.84
N LYS A 121 -26.15 19.35 0.39
CA LYS A 121 -26.83 20.04 1.51
C LYS A 121 -27.09 21.51 1.20
N LEU A 122 -26.11 22.22 0.64
CA LEU A 122 -26.28 23.63 0.26
C LEU A 122 -27.32 23.82 -0.84
N SER A 123 -27.44 22.87 -1.77
CA SER A 123 -28.43 22.92 -2.85
C SER A 123 -29.86 22.62 -2.38
N HIS A 124 -30.02 21.83 -1.31
CA HIS A 124 -31.31 21.53 -0.69
C HIS A 124 -31.82 22.63 0.27
N GLU A 125 -30.96 23.54 0.71
CA GLU A 125 -31.31 24.65 1.62
C GLU A 125 -31.80 25.92 0.87
N LYS A 126 -31.69 25.95 -0.48
CA LYS A 126 -32.24 26.99 -1.36
C LYS A 126 -33.58 26.60 -1.95
#